data_AF-A0A931ZJ89-F1
#
_entry.id   AF-A0A931ZJ89-F1
#
_cell.length_a   1.000
_cell.length_b   1.000
_cell.length_c   1.000
_cell.angle_alpha   90.00
_cell.angle_beta   90.00
_cell.angle_gamma   90.00
#
_symmetry.space_group_name_H-M   'P 1'
#
loop_
_entity.id
_entity.type
_entity.pdbx_description
1 polymer ?
#
loop_
_entity_poly.entity_id
_entity_poly.type
_entity_poly.pdbx_seq_one_letter_code
_entity_poly.pdbx_strand_id
1 'polypeptide(L)'
;MPRLIFPLNTQVEFFKSIRESSGLSANELAGFCKVSPRTIRDWSRAKFTPSELAVLFLSKKFSVELPIGVKVVDDFWYGLKGSRKGALRRMELYGPPGTPEGRHKGGIISQLKRKQNPKKYRLLNCNLRKKFNLRKSAELAEAIGIILGDGCITANQVRITVSKSVDYLFAKNIQSLFLKVFGEKPSWHTYPRTNVILLTISGTNLVKKLKSIGLVQGNKVRQQVEIPDWIWLKTEFQKACIRGLMDTDGGCYFHTHQTNGLLYKNFGLCFTNHSFPLVEGVYKMLKSLDLKCYFGRQGKAVYIYDFNHIQRYFSLIGSSNPKNLDKLEHYSKLSTHRLAIR
;
A
#
# COMPACT_ATOMS: atom_id res chain seq x y z
N MET A 1 8.61 34.49 33.20
CA MET A 1 8.98 35.83 33.72
C MET A 1 7.80 36.78 33.53
N PRO A 2 7.35 37.48 34.57
CA PRO A 2 6.28 38.45 34.44
C PRO A 2 6.59 39.52 33.38
N ARG A 3 5.53 40.03 32.77
CA ARG A 3 5.54 41.05 31.72
C ARG A 3 4.89 42.31 32.24
N LEU A 4 5.30 43.45 31.70
CA LEU A 4 4.67 44.73 32.00
C LEU A 4 3.76 45.15 30.85
N ILE A 5 2.51 45.46 31.16
CA ILE A 5 1.56 46.09 30.26
C ILE A 5 1.56 47.58 30.57
N PHE A 6 2.03 48.36 29.60
CA PHE A 6 2.01 49.80 29.64
C PHE A 6 0.65 50.35 29.18
N PRO A 7 0.20 51.51 29.71
CA PRO A 7 -0.86 52.30 29.10
C PRO A 7 -0.58 52.65 27.63
N LEU A 8 -1.61 53.10 26.91
CA LEU A 8 -1.50 53.42 25.49
C LEU A 8 -0.37 54.45 25.25
N ASN A 9 0.53 54.16 24.31
CA ASN A 9 1.69 54.96 23.91
C ASN A 9 2.80 55.18 24.95
N THR A 10 2.58 54.93 26.24
CA THR A 10 3.59 55.20 27.28
C THR A 10 4.78 54.24 27.23
N GLN A 11 4.63 53.05 26.63
CA GLN A 11 5.77 52.14 26.40
C GLN A 11 6.80 52.75 25.45
N VAL A 12 6.33 53.38 24.37
CA VAL A 12 7.21 53.99 23.36
C VAL A 12 7.96 55.15 23.98
N GLU A 13 7.25 55.99 24.73
CA GLU A 13 7.82 57.13 25.47
C GLU A 13 8.85 56.67 26.51
N PHE A 14 8.54 55.67 27.32
CA PHE A 14 9.48 55.11 28.30
C PHE A 14 10.80 54.67 27.65
N PHE A 15 10.73 53.88 26.57
CA PHE A 15 11.94 53.43 25.88
C PHE A 15 12.66 54.55 25.11
N LYS A 16 11.94 55.60 24.69
CA LYS A 16 12.52 56.82 24.12
C LYS A 16 13.31 57.57 25.20
N SER A 17 12.72 57.80 26.37
CA SER A 17 13.39 58.46 27.51
C SER A 17 14.60 57.67 28.00
N ILE A 18 14.53 56.34 28.05
CA ILE A 18 15.70 55.49 28.36
C ILE A 18 16.82 55.71 27.35
N ARG A 19 16.49 55.82 26.06
CA ARG A 19 17.48 56.02 25.00
C ARG A 19 18.10 57.42 25.03
N GLU A 20 17.29 58.43 25.29
CA GLU A 20 17.74 59.83 25.42
C GLU A 20 18.61 60.03 26.67
N SER A 21 18.21 59.45 27.81
CA SER A 21 18.97 59.51 29.07
C SER A 21 20.29 58.71 29.00
N SER A 22 20.28 57.52 28.39
CA SER A 22 21.47 56.67 28.33
C SER A 22 22.45 57.02 27.21
N GLY A 23 21.99 57.63 26.12
CA GLY A 23 22.78 57.80 24.89
C GLY A 23 23.12 56.49 24.15
N LEU A 24 22.60 55.35 24.61
CA LEU A 24 22.98 54.03 24.10
C LEU A 24 22.15 53.58 22.91
N SER A 25 22.75 52.76 22.07
CA SER A 25 22.07 52.06 20.98
C SER A 25 21.21 50.89 21.50
N ALA A 26 20.26 50.45 20.68
CA ALA A 26 19.44 49.27 20.99
C ALA A 26 20.27 47.98 21.16
N ASN A 27 21.47 47.91 20.56
CA ASN A 27 22.39 46.78 20.71
C ASN A 27 23.00 46.73 22.11
N GLU A 28 23.41 47.88 22.63
CA GLU A 28 24.02 48.01 23.96
C GLU A 28 22.99 47.78 25.07
N LEU A 29 21.78 48.36 24.93
CA LEU A 29 20.66 48.09 25.84
C LEU A 29 20.28 46.60 25.88
N ALA A 30 20.34 45.92 24.73
CA ALA A 30 20.10 44.48 24.65
C ALA A 30 21.13 43.66 25.44
N GLY A 31 22.41 44.07 25.40
CA GLY A 31 23.47 43.46 26.19
C GLY A 31 23.17 43.50 27.69
N PHE A 32 22.69 44.65 28.19
CA PHE A 32 22.31 44.80 29.59
C PHE A 32 21.11 43.94 30.00
N CYS A 33 20.10 43.84 29.15
CA CYS A 33 18.91 43.04 29.41
C CYS A 33 19.07 41.54 29.10
N LYS A 34 20.23 41.11 28.58
CA LYS A 34 20.48 39.74 28.08
C LYS A 34 19.43 39.27 27.06
N VAL A 35 19.00 40.17 26.18
CA VAL A 35 18.05 39.87 25.09
C VAL A 35 18.64 40.23 23.73
N SER A 36 17.99 39.82 22.65
CA SER A 36 18.43 40.23 21.31
C SER A 36 18.16 41.74 21.08
N PRO A 37 18.97 42.44 20.27
CA PRO A 37 18.69 43.84 19.89
C PRO A 37 17.36 44.03 19.16
N ARG A 38 16.87 42.99 18.49
CA ARG A 38 15.53 42.98 17.89
C ARG A 38 14.45 43.09 18.96
N THR A 39 14.62 42.40 20.09
CA THR A 39 13.69 42.43 21.21
C THR A 39 13.54 43.84 21.78
N ILE A 40 14.65 44.55 22.01
CA ILE A 40 14.61 45.95 22.47
C ILE A 40 13.87 46.83 21.45
N ARG A 41 14.18 46.71 20.14
CA ARG A 41 13.49 47.48 19.10
C ARG A 41 11.98 47.19 19.05
N ASP A 42 11.59 45.93 19.18
CA ASP A 42 10.17 45.54 19.20
C ASP A 42 9.48 46.07 20.48
N TRP A 43 10.17 46.14 21.62
CA TRP A 43 9.66 46.80 22.83
C TRP A 43 9.53 48.32 22.65
N SER A 44 10.52 49.00 22.07
CA SER A 44 10.46 50.44 21.81
C SER A 44 9.34 50.83 20.84
N ARG A 45 8.87 49.89 20.01
CA ARG A 45 7.74 50.08 19.07
C ARG A 45 6.39 49.61 19.64
N ALA A 46 6.33 49.27 20.92
CA ALA A 46 5.16 48.68 21.58
C ALA A 46 4.59 47.43 20.87
N LYS A 47 5.42 46.71 20.10
CA LYS A 47 5.00 45.50 19.37
C LYS A 47 4.82 44.30 20.32
N PHE A 48 5.63 44.23 21.36
CA PHE A 48 5.57 43.20 22.38
C PHE A 48 5.67 43.81 23.78
N THR A 49 5.05 43.14 24.76
CA THR A 49 5.15 43.50 26.18
C THR A 49 6.53 43.10 26.72
N PRO A 50 7.30 44.03 27.31
CA PRO A 50 8.63 43.75 27.82
C PRO A 50 8.59 42.93 29.10
N SER A 51 9.72 42.31 29.45
CA SER A 51 9.84 41.61 30.74
C SER A 51 9.97 42.62 31.87
N GLU A 52 9.28 42.35 32.98
CA GLU A 52 9.39 43.14 34.20
C GLU A 52 10.83 43.33 34.67
N LEU A 53 11.60 42.23 34.77
CA LEU A 53 13.00 42.28 35.21
C LEU A 53 13.85 43.20 34.33
N ALA A 54 13.67 43.13 33.01
CA ALA A 54 14.43 43.94 32.07
C ALA A 54 14.06 45.42 32.19
N VAL A 55 12.78 45.74 32.36
CA VAL A 55 12.30 47.12 32.47
C VAL A 55 12.70 47.75 33.80
N LEU A 56 12.56 47.03 34.92
CA LEU A 56 12.99 47.50 36.23
C LEU A 56 14.51 47.73 36.26
N PHE A 57 15.28 46.84 35.62
CA PHE A 57 16.72 47.02 35.49
C PHE A 57 17.06 48.31 34.73
N LEU A 58 16.43 48.54 33.57
CA LEU A 58 16.68 49.73 32.76
C LEU A 58 16.23 51.01 33.48
N SER A 59 15.06 51.01 34.11
CA SER A 59 14.51 52.12 34.89
C SER A 59 15.47 52.53 36.01
N LYS A 60 15.93 51.56 36.82
CA LYS A 60 16.88 51.82 37.91
C LYS A 60 18.24 52.28 37.40
N LYS A 61 18.74 51.69 36.31
CA LYS A 61 20.08 51.97 35.79
C LYS A 61 20.20 53.38 35.19
N PHE A 62 19.15 53.85 34.53
CA PHE A 62 19.17 55.13 33.81
C PHE A 62 18.30 56.20 34.49
N SER A 63 17.87 55.96 35.74
CA SER A 63 17.06 56.86 36.55
C SER A 63 15.80 57.38 35.82
N VAL A 64 15.16 56.53 35.02
CA VAL A 64 13.91 56.86 34.31
C VAL A 64 12.76 56.19 35.04
N GLU A 65 11.83 56.99 35.53
CA GLU A 65 10.66 56.49 36.26
C GLU A 65 9.72 55.68 35.36
N LEU A 66 9.04 54.71 35.96
CA LEU A 66 8.01 53.94 35.25
C LEU A 66 6.74 54.79 35.10
N PRO A 67 6.09 54.76 33.92
CA PRO A 67 4.82 55.43 33.73
C PRO A 67 3.76 54.95 34.75
N ILE A 68 2.94 55.88 35.22
CA ILE A 68 1.83 55.57 36.14
C ILE A 68 0.84 54.64 35.42
N GLY A 69 0.39 53.58 36.11
CA GLY A 69 -0.61 52.64 35.59
C GLY A 69 -0.06 51.42 34.83
N VAL A 70 1.25 51.18 34.88
CA VAL A 70 1.86 49.93 34.38
C VAL A 70 1.36 48.74 35.21
N LYS A 71 0.90 47.68 34.53
CA LYS A 71 0.39 46.45 35.17
C LYS A 71 1.36 45.31 34.98
N VAL A 72 1.69 44.61 36.07
CA VAL A 72 2.43 43.35 36.03
C VAL A 72 1.46 42.22 35.69
N VAL A 73 1.82 41.39 34.73
CA VAL A 73 1.06 40.20 34.35
C VAL A 73 1.97 38.99 34.26
N ASP A 74 1.43 37.81 34.55
CA ASP A 74 2.19 36.56 34.45
C ASP A 74 2.66 36.27 33.03
N ASP A 75 3.73 35.46 32.92
CA ASP A 75 4.18 34.98 31.62
C ASP A 75 3.06 34.14 30.99
N PHE A 76 2.88 34.29 29.67
CA PHE A 76 1.78 33.63 28.94
C PHE A 76 0.36 34.00 29.41
N TRP A 77 0.13 35.15 30.04
CA TRP A 77 -1.23 35.64 30.37
C TRP A 77 -2.20 35.63 29.18
N TYR A 78 -1.69 35.88 27.96
CA TYR A 78 -2.45 35.83 26.71
C TYR A 78 -2.69 34.41 26.20
N GLY A 79 -2.03 33.40 26.77
CA GLY A 79 -2.08 32.00 26.39
C GLY A 79 -3.49 31.44 26.45
N LEU A 80 -4.29 31.79 27.46
CA LEU A 80 -5.70 31.37 27.56
C LEU A 80 -6.54 31.96 26.41
N LYS A 81 -6.38 33.26 26.12
CA LYS A 81 -7.10 33.95 25.04
C LYS A 81 -6.69 33.43 23.65
N GLY A 82 -5.38 33.27 23.44
CA GLY A 82 -4.81 32.77 22.18
C GLY A 82 -5.15 31.30 21.94
N SER A 83 -5.07 30.46 22.97
CA SER A 83 -5.40 29.02 22.90
C SER A 83 -6.85 28.81 22.52
N ARG A 84 -7.79 29.56 23.12
CA ARG A 84 -9.21 29.44 22.77
C ARG A 84 -9.45 29.81 21.30
N LYS A 85 -8.89 30.91 20.81
CA LYS A 85 -9.01 31.31 19.39
C LYS A 85 -8.40 30.26 18.46
N GLY A 86 -7.23 29.72 18.81
CA GLY A 86 -6.57 28.65 18.05
C GLY A 86 -7.39 27.36 18.01
N ALA A 87 -7.97 26.96 19.14
CA ALA A 87 -8.83 25.78 19.24
C ALA A 87 -10.11 25.95 18.40
N LEU A 88 -10.77 27.10 18.48
CA LEU A 88 -11.94 27.43 17.65
C LEU A 88 -11.61 27.36 16.16
N ARG A 89 -10.50 27.99 15.73
CA ARG A 89 -10.08 27.93 14.33
C ARG A 89 -9.73 26.51 13.87
N ARG A 90 -9.09 25.71 14.73
CA ARG A 90 -8.83 24.29 14.44
C ARG A 90 -10.13 23.52 14.28
N MET A 91 -11.11 23.72 15.16
CA MET A 91 -12.42 23.05 15.07
C MET A 91 -13.18 23.45 13.81
N GLU A 92 -13.13 24.72 13.44
CA GLU A 92 -13.70 25.21 12.18
C GLU A 92 -13.08 24.51 10.96
N LEU A 93 -11.73 24.45 10.91
CA LEU A 93 -11.01 23.80 9.82
C LEU A 93 -11.21 22.29 9.83
N TYR A 94 -10.84 21.61 10.91
CA TYR A 94 -10.65 20.17 10.94
C TYR A 94 -11.68 19.42 11.77
N GLY A 95 -12.64 20.10 12.40
CA GLY A 95 -13.60 19.50 13.32
C GLY A 95 -13.02 19.21 14.71
N PRO A 96 -13.84 18.67 15.63
CA PRO A 96 -13.41 18.34 16.99
C PRO A 96 -12.31 17.26 16.99
N PRO A 97 -11.21 17.43 17.75
CA PRO A 97 -10.16 16.43 17.82
C PRO A 97 -10.67 15.11 18.44
N GLY A 98 -10.10 13.97 18.03
CA GLY A 98 -10.46 12.65 18.56
C GLY A 98 -11.75 12.04 17.99
N THR A 99 -12.64 12.85 17.43
CA THR A 99 -13.91 12.39 16.86
C THR A 99 -13.75 11.74 15.48
N PRO A 100 -14.61 10.78 15.08
CA PRO A 100 -14.67 10.28 13.71
C PRO A 100 -14.89 11.38 12.67
N GLU A 101 -15.76 12.35 12.97
CA GLU A 101 -16.12 13.47 12.09
C GLU A 101 -14.92 14.39 11.85
N GLY A 102 -14.21 14.75 12.93
CA GLY A 102 -13.00 15.56 12.83
C GLY A 102 -11.87 14.84 12.09
N ARG A 103 -11.70 13.53 12.33
CA ARG A 103 -10.73 12.72 11.55
C ARG A 103 -11.09 12.69 10.07
N HIS A 104 -12.37 12.52 9.73
CA HIS A 104 -12.85 12.52 8.36
C HIS A 104 -12.63 13.88 7.67
N LYS A 105 -13.08 14.98 8.30
CA LYS A 105 -12.92 16.35 7.78
C LYS A 105 -11.44 16.72 7.62
N GLY A 106 -10.62 16.38 8.61
CA GLY A 106 -9.16 16.57 8.56
C GLY A 106 -8.50 15.79 7.42
N GLY A 107 -8.92 14.55 7.21
CA GLY A 107 -8.49 13.72 6.08
C GLY A 107 -8.83 14.36 4.74
N ILE A 108 -10.07 14.81 4.54
CA ILE A 108 -10.52 15.48 3.31
C ILE A 108 -9.69 16.73 3.04
N ILE A 109 -9.54 17.62 4.01
CA ILE A 109 -8.80 18.88 3.84
C ILE A 109 -7.31 18.60 3.55
N SER A 110 -6.72 17.63 4.22
CA SER A 110 -5.35 17.19 3.95
C SER A 110 -5.20 16.72 2.49
N GLN A 111 -6.14 15.92 1.99
CA GLN A 111 -6.15 15.48 0.59
C GLN A 111 -6.37 16.63 -0.39
N LEU A 112 -7.27 17.58 -0.09
CA LEU A 112 -7.49 18.78 -0.91
C LEU A 112 -6.22 19.64 -1.00
N LYS A 113 -5.57 19.94 0.12
CA LYS A 113 -4.31 20.69 0.15
C LYS A 113 -3.22 19.99 -0.67
N ARG A 114 -3.14 18.66 -0.60
CA ARG A 114 -2.21 17.83 -1.38
C ARG A 114 -2.48 17.93 -2.89
N LYS A 115 -3.75 17.93 -3.29
CA LYS A 115 -4.16 18.10 -4.70
C LYS A 115 -3.89 19.51 -5.22
N GLN A 116 -4.10 20.54 -4.40
CA GLN A 116 -3.85 21.94 -4.75
C GLN A 116 -2.35 22.25 -4.90
N ASN A 117 -1.49 21.63 -4.09
CA ASN A 117 -0.05 21.93 -4.06
C ASN A 117 0.84 20.69 -4.30
N PRO A 118 0.70 19.98 -5.43
CA PRO A 118 1.34 18.69 -5.64
C PRO A 118 2.88 18.78 -5.62
N LYS A 119 3.46 19.88 -6.12
CA LYS A 119 4.92 20.12 -6.10
C LYS A 119 5.46 20.19 -4.66
N LYS A 120 4.82 21.00 -3.80
CA LYS A 120 5.19 21.13 -2.38
C LYS A 120 5.16 19.77 -1.67
N TYR A 121 4.06 19.03 -1.83
CA TYR A 121 3.93 17.74 -1.15
C TYR A 121 4.87 16.67 -1.72
N ARG A 122 5.21 16.72 -3.02
CA ARG A 122 6.24 15.84 -3.59
C ARG A 122 7.63 16.13 -3.02
N LEU A 123 8.00 17.41 -2.84
CA LEU A 123 9.26 17.80 -2.19
C LEU A 123 9.32 17.34 -0.73
N LEU A 124 8.17 17.28 -0.06
CA LEU A 124 8.03 16.73 1.30
C LEU A 124 7.93 15.19 1.33
N ASN A 125 8.25 14.50 0.23
CA ASN A 125 8.11 13.05 0.07
C ASN A 125 6.70 12.49 0.35
N CYS A 126 5.66 13.33 0.29
CA CYS A 126 4.27 12.92 0.40
C CYS A 126 3.73 12.46 -0.97
N ASN A 127 2.81 11.48 -0.96
CA ASN A 127 2.16 10.94 -2.16
C ASN A 127 3.10 10.35 -3.22
N LEU A 128 4.29 9.88 -2.81
CA LEU A 128 5.16 9.16 -3.71
C LEU A 128 4.51 7.83 -4.09
N ARG A 129 4.27 7.64 -5.39
CA ARG A 129 3.82 6.36 -5.89
C ARG A 129 4.97 5.37 -5.75
N LYS A 130 4.67 4.19 -5.21
CA LYS A 130 5.62 3.07 -5.17
C LYS A 130 6.17 2.80 -6.56
N LYS A 131 7.47 2.55 -6.65
CA LYS A 131 8.13 2.13 -7.88
C LYS A 131 8.13 0.62 -7.90
N PHE A 132 7.64 0.05 -9.00
CA PHE A 132 7.71 -1.39 -9.26
C PHE A 132 8.61 -1.59 -10.45
N ASN A 133 9.49 -2.59 -10.45
CA ASN A 133 10.30 -2.93 -11.63
C ASN A 133 9.93 -4.34 -12.10
N LEU A 134 9.17 -4.44 -13.18
CA LEU A 134 8.74 -5.72 -13.73
C LEU A 134 9.74 -6.16 -14.80
N ARG A 135 10.76 -6.91 -14.39
CA ARG A 135 11.66 -7.58 -15.34
C ARG A 135 10.99 -8.86 -15.82
N LYS A 136 10.92 -9.07 -17.13
CA LYS A 136 10.41 -10.31 -17.72
C LYS A 136 11.30 -11.48 -17.26
N SER A 137 10.72 -12.39 -16.48
CA SER A 137 11.38 -13.58 -15.92
C SER A 137 10.37 -14.72 -15.80
N ALA A 138 10.84 -15.94 -15.52
CA ALA A 138 9.96 -17.08 -15.29
C ALA A 138 9.06 -16.86 -14.05
N GLU A 139 9.60 -16.27 -12.98
CA GLU A 139 8.84 -15.93 -11.77
C GLU A 139 7.74 -14.90 -12.07
N LEU A 140 8.02 -13.89 -12.89
CA LEU A 140 6.99 -12.96 -13.32
C LEU A 140 5.93 -13.67 -14.16
N ALA A 141 6.31 -14.58 -15.05
CA ALA A 141 5.37 -15.35 -15.88
C ALA A 141 4.45 -16.24 -15.03
N GLU A 142 4.98 -16.91 -14.00
CA GLU A 142 4.20 -17.66 -13.01
C GLU A 142 3.24 -16.75 -12.24
N ALA A 143 3.73 -15.59 -11.76
CA ALA A 143 2.88 -14.60 -11.10
C ALA A 143 1.76 -14.10 -12.03
N ILE A 144 2.03 -13.92 -13.32
CA ILE A 144 1.00 -13.56 -14.32
C ILE A 144 0.00 -14.68 -14.49
N GLY A 145 0.43 -15.94 -14.56
CA GLY A 145 -0.49 -17.09 -14.60
C GLY A 145 -1.45 -17.11 -13.41
N ILE A 146 -0.93 -16.89 -12.20
CA ILE A 146 -1.74 -16.79 -10.97
C ILE A 146 -2.73 -15.61 -11.04
N ILE A 147 -2.31 -14.45 -11.55
CA ILE A 147 -3.18 -13.27 -11.69
C ILE A 147 -4.28 -13.53 -12.74
N LEU A 148 -3.96 -14.20 -13.84
CA LEU A 148 -4.91 -14.54 -14.88
C LEU A 148 -5.96 -15.55 -14.40
N GLY A 149 -5.59 -16.48 -13.52
CA GLY A 149 -6.53 -17.43 -12.90
C GLY A 149 -7.37 -16.81 -11.77
N ASP A 150 -6.82 -16.71 -10.57
CA ASP A 150 -7.52 -16.24 -9.37
C ASP A 150 -7.40 -14.73 -9.09
N GLY A 151 -6.69 -14.00 -9.94
CA GLY A 151 -6.42 -12.58 -9.71
C GLY A 151 -7.53 -11.62 -10.15
N CYS A 152 -7.65 -10.51 -9.43
CA CYS A 152 -8.48 -9.36 -9.76
C CYS A 152 -7.63 -8.09 -9.74
N ILE A 153 -7.61 -7.36 -10.86
CA ILE A 153 -6.94 -6.07 -10.99
C ILE A 153 -8.01 -4.98 -10.90
N THR A 154 -7.88 -4.12 -9.88
CA THR A 154 -8.68 -2.90 -9.70
C THR A 154 -7.89 -1.67 -10.16
N ALA A 155 -8.42 -0.46 -9.99
CA ALA A 155 -7.73 0.78 -10.38
C ALA A 155 -6.38 1.00 -9.64
N ASN A 156 -6.21 0.39 -8.46
CA ASN A 156 -5.06 0.63 -7.60
C ASN A 156 -4.52 -0.62 -6.90
N GLN A 157 -5.15 -1.79 -7.07
CA GLN A 157 -4.79 -3.00 -6.36
C GLN A 157 -4.78 -4.22 -7.28
N VAL A 158 -3.94 -5.17 -6.92
CA VAL A 158 -3.99 -6.55 -7.41
C VAL A 158 -4.39 -7.40 -6.22
N ARG A 159 -5.42 -8.23 -6.40
CA ARG A 159 -5.98 -9.09 -5.37
C ARG A 159 -5.96 -10.53 -5.86
N ILE A 160 -5.50 -11.46 -5.06
CA ILE A 160 -5.60 -12.90 -5.32
C ILE A 160 -6.47 -13.50 -4.22
N THR A 161 -7.48 -14.27 -4.60
CA THR A 161 -8.42 -14.90 -3.67
C THR A 161 -8.23 -16.41 -3.75
N VAL A 162 -7.91 -17.06 -2.64
CA VAL A 162 -7.71 -18.53 -2.60
C VAL A 162 -8.43 -19.15 -1.42
N SER A 163 -8.66 -20.47 -1.46
CA SER A 163 -9.33 -21.19 -0.38
C SER A 163 -8.44 -21.34 0.84
N LYS A 164 -8.96 -21.00 2.03
CA LYS A 164 -8.22 -21.13 3.28
C LYS A 164 -7.97 -22.60 3.64
N SER A 165 -8.91 -23.50 3.35
CA SER A 165 -8.80 -24.91 3.76
C SER A 165 -7.84 -25.72 2.90
N VAL A 166 -7.79 -25.47 1.59
CA VAL A 166 -7.01 -26.29 0.65
C VAL A 166 -5.78 -25.57 0.09
N ASP A 167 -5.77 -24.23 0.04
CA ASP A 167 -4.70 -23.45 -0.60
C ASP A 167 -3.87 -22.63 0.40
N TYR A 168 -3.93 -22.93 1.70
CA TYR A 168 -3.19 -22.16 2.72
C TYR A 168 -1.67 -22.12 2.47
N LEU A 169 -1.07 -23.26 2.15
CA LEU A 169 0.37 -23.33 1.82
C LEU A 169 0.65 -22.64 0.48
N PHE A 170 -0.23 -22.82 -0.50
CA PHE A 170 -0.13 -22.12 -1.78
C PHE A 170 -0.19 -20.60 -1.62
N ALA A 171 -1.05 -20.07 -0.74
CA ALA A 171 -1.10 -18.65 -0.41
C ALA A 171 0.23 -18.10 0.15
N LYS A 172 0.96 -18.91 0.94
CA LYS A 172 2.31 -18.56 1.39
C LYS A 172 3.31 -18.54 0.23
N ASN A 173 3.21 -19.51 -0.69
CA ASN A 173 4.03 -19.54 -1.90
C ASN A 173 3.78 -18.31 -2.78
N ILE A 174 2.52 -17.91 -2.96
CA ILE A 174 2.13 -16.69 -3.67
C ILE A 174 2.75 -15.45 -2.99
N GLN A 175 2.68 -15.32 -1.66
CA GLN A 175 3.31 -14.20 -0.96
C GLN A 175 4.82 -14.09 -1.22
N SER A 176 5.52 -15.22 -1.15
CA SER A 176 6.95 -15.29 -1.40
C SER A 176 7.29 -14.96 -2.85
N LEU A 177 6.55 -15.51 -3.80
CA LEU A 177 6.71 -15.21 -5.23
C LEU A 177 6.47 -13.72 -5.51
N PHE A 178 5.39 -13.15 -4.97
CA PHE A 178 5.04 -11.75 -5.19
C PHE A 178 6.05 -10.80 -4.54
N LEU A 179 6.61 -11.15 -3.38
CA LEU A 179 7.73 -10.41 -2.78
C LEU A 179 8.95 -10.40 -3.71
N LYS A 180 9.32 -11.55 -4.29
CA LYS A 180 10.45 -11.64 -5.24
C LYS A 180 10.20 -10.84 -6.52
N VAL A 181 9.01 -10.95 -7.10
CA VAL A 181 8.67 -10.36 -8.40
C VAL A 181 8.37 -8.86 -8.30
N PHE A 182 7.60 -8.45 -7.30
CA PHE A 182 7.14 -7.07 -7.16
C PHE A 182 7.94 -6.25 -6.15
N GLY A 183 8.82 -6.89 -5.36
CA GLY A 183 9.52 -6.25 -4.24
C GLY A 183 8.60 -5.92 -3.07
N GLU A 184 7.37 -6.44 -3.07
CA GLU A 184 6.36 -6.14 -2.06
C GLU A 184 5.63 -7.41 -1.64
N LYS A 185 5.59 -7.66 -0.33
CA LYS A 185 4.82 -8.76 0.25
C LYS A 185 3.33 -8.40 0.24
N PRO A 186 2.45 -9.21 -0.39
CA PRO A 186 1.00 -8.98 -0.34
C PRO A 186 0.49 -8.96 1.10
N SER A 187 -0.43 -8.05 1.42
CA SER A 187 -1.14 -8.07 2.69
C SER A 187 -2.02 -9.33 2.76
N TRP A 188 -2.04 -9.98 3.91
CA TRP A 188 -2.81 -11.19 4.17
C TRP A 188 -4.09 -10.84 4.93
N HIS A 189 -5.25 -11.16 4.37
CA HIS A 189 -6.53 -11.01 5.05
C HIS A 189 -7.33 -12.31 4.97
N THR A 190 -7.84 -12.78 6.11
CA THR A 190 -8.70 -13.96 6.18
C THR A 190 -10.12 -13.54 6.47
N TYR A 191 -11.07 -14.18 5.80
CA TYR A 191 -12.49 -14.04 6.09
C TYR A 191 -12.96 -15.26 6.89
N PRO A 192 -13.19 -15.14 8.21
CA PRO A 192 -13.50 -16.30 9.05
C PRO A 192 -14.75 -17.07 8.61
N ARG A 193 -15.73 -16.37 8.05
CA ARG A 193 -17.04 -16.93 7.67
C ARG A 193 -17.06 -17.58 6.29
N THR A 194 -16.06 -17.33 5.43
CA THR A 194 -16.15 -17.71 4.01
C THR A 194 -15.01 -18.60 3.53
N ASN A 195 -14.16 -19.14 4.43
CA ASN A 195 -13.03 -20.02 4.07
C ASN A 195 -12.12 -19.42 2.97
N VAL A 196 -11.87 -18.11 3.03
CA VAL A 196 -11.10 -17.38 2.01
C VAL A 196 -9.89 -16.69 2.61
N ILE A 197 -8.78 -16.74 1.88
CA ILE A 197 -7.62 -15.87 2.06
C ILE A 197 -7.58 -14.88 0.89
N LEU A 198 -7.51 -13.60 1.21
CA LEU A 198 -7.32 -12.52 0.26
C LEU A 198 -5.90 -11.96 0.39
N LEU A 199 -5.11 -12.09 -0.66
CA LEU A 199 -3.80 -11.49 -0.79
C LEU A 199 -3.91 -10.20 -1.61
N THR A 200 -3.41 -9.08 -1.10
CA THR A 200 -3.53 -7.78 -1.80
C THR A 200 -2.20 -7.04 -1.89
N ILE A 201 -1.84 -6.57 -3.09
CA ILE A 201 -0.81 -5.55 -3.28
C ILE A 201 -1.47 -4.26 -3.75
N SER A 202 -1.13 -3.15 -3.07
CA SER A 202 -1.66 -1.83 -3.41
C SER A 202 -0.60 -0.97 -4.09
N GLY A 203 -0.87 -0.55 -5.32
CA GLY A 203 0.01 0.32 -6.10
C GLY A 203 -0.58 0.70 -7.46
N THR A 204 -0.90 1.98 -7.67
CA THR A 204 -1.36 2.48 -8.98
C THR A 204 -0.30 2.31 -10.07
N ASN A 205 0.98 2.42 -9.73
CA ASN A 205 2.07 2.14 -10.65
C ASN A 205 2.22 0.65 -10.97
N LEU A 206 1.90 -0.25 -10.02
CA LEU A 206 1.88 -1.69 -10.29
C LEU A 206 0.81 -2.00 -11.34
N VAL A 207 -0.42 -1.54 -11.09
CA VAL A 207 -1.54 -1.73 -12.03
C VAL A 207 -1.19 -1.20 -13.41
N LYS A 208 -0.62 0.01 -13.50
CA LYS A 208 -0.17 0.58 -14.79
C LYS A 208 0.88 -0.30 -15.48
N LYS A 209 1.86 -0.82 -14.74
CA LYS A 209 2.89 -1.69 -15.30
C LYS A 209 2.35 -3.04 -15.75
N LEU A 210 1.44 -3.64 -14.99
CA LEU A 210 0.75 -4.87 -15.38
C LEU A 210 -0.06 -4.67 -16.67
N LYS A 211 -0.76 -3.54 -16.78
CA LYS A 211 -1.45 -3.17 -18.02
C LYS A 211 -0.51 -3.01 -19.20
N SER A 212 0.65 -2.37 -19.02
CA SER A 212 1.63 -2.22 -20.10
C SER A 212 2.27 -3.53 -20.57
N ILE A 213 2.13 -4.62 -19.80
CA ILE A 213 2.64 -5.95 -20.19
C ILE A 213 1.52 -6.91 -20.59
N GLY A 214 0.31 -6.41 -20.87
CA GLY A 214 -0.79 -7.18 -21.48
C GLY A 214 -1.93 -7.60 -20.54
N LEU A 215 -1.91 -7.24 -19.26
CA LEU A 215 -3.03 -7.54 -18.35
C LEU A 215 -4.13 -6.49 -18.43
N VAL A 216 -5.37 -6.89 -18.17
CA VAL A 216 -6.51 -5.97 -18.16
C VAL A 216 -7.10 -5.80 -16.77
N GLN A 217 -7.75 -4.65 -16.56
CA GLN A 217 -8.47 -4.34 -15.34
C GLN A 217 -9.94 -4.76 -15.47
N GLY A 218 -10.55 -5.24 -14.38
CA GLY A 218 -11.99 -5.53 -14.35
C GLY A 218 -12.33 -6.98 -14.70
N ASN A 219 -13.52 -7.20 -15.28
CA ASN A 219 -14.05 -8.54 -15.52
C ASN A 219 -13.30 -9.24 -16.67
N LYS A 220 -12.50 -10.25 -16.32
CA LYS A 220 -11.65 -11.03 -17.24
C LYS A 220 -12.46 -11.87 -18.23
N VAL A 221 -13.57 -12.45 -17.78
CA VAL A 221 -14.45 -13.29 -18.61
C VAL A 221 -15.13 -12.45 -19.68
N ARG A 222 -15.68 -11.29 -19.31
CA ARG A 222 -16.31 -10.38 -20.29
C ARG A 222 -15.30 -9.86 -21.33
N GLN A 223 -14.05 -9.69 -20.92
CA GLN A 223 -12.97 -9.19 -21.77
C GLN A 223 -12.25 -10.28 -22.56
N GLN A 224 -12.56 -11.56 -22.33
CA GLN A 224 -11.89 -12.70 -22.96
C GLN A 224 -10.36 -12.54 -22.95
N VAL A 225 -9.80 -12.37 -21.74
CA VAL A 225 -8.35 -12.15 -21.56
C VAL A 225 -7.52 -13.29 -22.13
N GLU A 226 -6.32 -12.96 -22.60
CA GLU A 226 -5.37 -13.91 -23.16
C GLU A 226 -4.03 -13.89 -22.42
N ILE A 227 -3.16 -14.82 -22.79
CA ILE A 227 -1.79 -14.88 -22.28
C ILE A 227 -0.95 -13.82 -23.01
N PRO A 228 -0.27 -12.90 -22.31
CA PRO A 228 0.53 -11.86 -22.95
C PRO A 228 1.61 -12.38 -23.91
N ASP A 229 1.77 -11.72 -25.05
CA ASP A 229 2.73 -12.07 -26.13
C ASP A 229 4.14 -12.39 -25.65
N TRP A 230 4.64 -11.63 -24.68
CA TRP A 230 6.01 -11.79 -24.22
C TRP A 230 6.27 -13.13 -23.52
N ILE A 231 5.22 -13.81 -23.04
CA ILE A 231 5.31 -15.15 -22.44
C ILE A 231 5.61 -16.19 -23.53
N TRP A 232 5.09 -16.01 -24.74
CA TRP A 232 5.32 -16.92 -25.86
C TRP A 232 6.77 -16.92 -26.36
N LEU A 233 7.53 -15.85 -26.10
CA LEU A 233 8.91 -15.70 -26.57
C LEU A 233 9.90 -16.72 -26.02
N LYS A 234 9.63 -17.36 -24.87
CA LYS A 234 10.54 -18.34 -24.25
C LYS A 234 9.76 -19.50 -23.64
N THR A 235 10.18 -20.73 -23.93
CA THR A 235 9.59 -21.95 -23.37
C THR A 235 9.55 -21.93 -21.83
N GLU A 236 10.59 -21.40 -21.18
CA GLU A 236 10.62 -21.28 -19.72
C GLU A 236 9.54 -20.33 -19.16
N PHE A 237 9.18 -19.27 -19.90
CA PHE A 237 8.09 -18.38 -19.50
C PHE A 237 6.74 -19.07 -19.69
N GLN A 238 6.57 -19.81 -20.79
CA GLN A 238 5.36 -20.58 -21.05
C GLN A 238 5.14 -21.62 -19.94
N LYS A 239 6.15 -22.45 -19.61
CA LYS A 239 6.08 -23.43 -18.52
C LYS A 239 5.69 -22.78 -17.20
N ALA A 240 6.35 -21.68 -16.83
CA ALA A 240 6.06 -20.98 -15.58
C ALA A 240 4.65 -20.36 -15.56
N CYS A 241 4.19 -19.79 -16.67
CA CYS A 241 2.82 -19.27 -16.79
C CYS A 241 1.77 -20.38 -16.68
N ILE A 242 1.97 -21.51 -17.37
CA ILE A 242 1.11 -22.70 -17.24
C ILE A 242 1.06 -23.16 -15.79
N ARG A 243 2.19 -23.24 -15.09
CA ARG A 243 2.22 -23.62 -13.66
C ARG A 243 1.28 -22.74 -12.83
N GLY A 244 1.39 -21.42 -12.98
CA GLY A 244 0.52 -20.48 -12.26
C GLY A 244 -0.97 -20.60 -12.60
N LEU A 245 -1.30 -20.83 -13.88
CA LEU A 245 -2.68 -21.08 -14.34
C LEU A 245 -3.22 -22.42 -13.80
N MET A 246 -2.41 -23.46 -13.83
CA MET A 246 -2.77 -24.81 -13.37
C MET A 246 -2.91 -24.91 -11.85
N ASP A 247 -2.16 -24.11 -11.10
CA ASP A 247 -2.24 -24.06 -9.64
C ASP A 247 -3.47 -23.32 -9.09
N THR A 248 -4.11 -22.51 -9.95
CA THR A 248 -5.31 -21.71 -9.65
C THR A 248 -6.55 -22.38 -10.25
N ASP A 249 -6.79 -22.19 -11.54
CA ASP A 249 -7.95 -22.67 -12.29
C ASP A 249 -7.81 -24.11 -12.82
N GLY A 250 -6.64 -24.73 -12.59
CA GLY A 250 -6.40 -26.12 -12.89
C GLY A 250 -6.44 -27.02 -11.67
N GLY A 251 -6.30 -28.32 -11.92
CA GLY A 251 -6.12 -29.27 -10.85
C GLY A 251 -6.15 -30.73 -11.28
N CYS A 252 -5.70 -31.56 -10.35
CA CYS A 252 -5.80 -33.01 -10.46
C CYS A 252 -7.16 -33.50 -9.94
N TYR A 253 -7.72 -34.51 -10.60
CA TYR A 253 -8.96 -35.16 -10.20
C TYR A 253 -8.88 -36.67 -10.43
N PHE A 254 -9.70 -37.40 -9.68
CA PHE A 254 -9.94 -38.82 -9.91
C PHE A 254 -11.25 -38.97 -10.64
N HIS A 255 -11.31 -39.84 -11.63
CA HIS A 255 -12.58 -40.27 -12.20
C HIS A 255 -12.64 -41.79 -12.18
N THR A 256 -13.82 -42.29 -11.83
CA THR A 256 -14.08 -43.72 -11.72
C THR A 256 -15.08 -44.10 -12.79
N HIS A 257 -14.83 -45.20 -13.49
CA HIS A 257 -15.76 -45.76 -14.46
C HIS A 257 -15.82 -47.28 -14.27
N GLN A 258 -16.97 -47.85 -14.57
CA GLN A 258 -17.18 -49.29 -14.51
C GLN A 258 -17.16 -49.84 -15.93
N THR A 259 -16.44 -50.93 -16.16
CA THR A 259 -16.39 -51.61 -17.45
C THR A 259 -16.33 -53.11 -17.19
N ASN A 260 -17.27 -53.86 -17.76
CA ASN A 260 -17.39 -55.32 -17.57
C ASN A 260 -17.43 -55.72 -16.08
N GLY A 261 -18.15 -54.96 -15.26
CA GLY A 261 -18.25 -55.19 -13.81
C GLY A 261 -17.05 -54.72 -12.99
N LEU A 262 -15.92 -54.38 -13.63
CA LEU A 262 -14.71 -53.92 -12.95
C LEU A 262 -14.73 -52.40 -12.78
N LEU A 263 -14.37 -51.93 -11.59
CA LEU A 263 -14.26 -50.51 -11.27
C LEU A 263 -12.83 -50.01 -11.54
N TYR A 264 -12.69 -49.02 -12.43
CA TYR A 264 -11.41 -48.42 -12.80
C TYR A 264 -11.33 -46.99 -12.28
N LYS A 265 -10.28 -46.70 -11.49
CA LYS A 265 -9.98 -45.36 -10.99
C LYS A 265 -8.81 -44.76 -11.76
N ASN A 266 -9.09 -43.71 -12.52
CA ASN A 266 -8.11 -42.99 -13.32
C ASN A 266 -7.76 -41.64 -12.68
N PHE A 267 -6.54 -41.18 -12.97
CA PHE A 267 -6.07 -39.84 -12.62
C PHE A 267 -6.11 -38.94 -13.84
N GLY A 268 -6.68 -37.75 -13.68
CA GLY A 268 -6.74 -36.75 -14.73
C GLY A 268 -6.19 -35.41 -14.26
N LEU A 269 -5.66 -34.65 -15.21
CA LEU A 269 -5.28 -33.25 -15.02
C LEU A 269 -6.19 -32.39 -15.90
N CYS A 270 -6.73 -31.31 -15.34
CA CYS A 270 -7.63 -30.40 -16.05
C CYS A 270 -7.24 -28.93 -15.80
N PHE A 271 -7.38 -28.10 -16.83
CA PHE A 271 -7.49 -26.65 -16.73
C PHE A 271 -8.88 -26.23 -17.21
N THR A 272 -9.62 -25.42 -16.44
CA THR A 272 -10.94 -24.92 -16.87
C THR A 272 -11.01 -23.42 -16.69
N ASN A 273 -11.41 -22.68 -17.73
CA ASN A 273 -11.58 -21.23 -17.64
C ASN A 273 -12.68 -20.74 -18.59
N HIS A 274 -13.34 -19.64 -18.22
CA HIS A 274 -14.39 -19.03 -19.04
C HIS A 274 -13.87 -18.03 -20.10
N SER A 275 -12.57 -17.74 -20.09
CA SER A 275 -11.87 -17.04 -21.17
C SER A 275 -11.36 -18.06 -22.18
N PHE A 276 -12.00 -18.13 -23.34
CA PHE A 276 -11.62 -19.06 -24.40
C PHE A 276 -10.16 -18.87 -24.85
N PRO A 277 -9.64 -17.63 -25.02
CA PRO A 277 -8.22 -17.42 -25.34
C PRO A 277 -7.24 -17.99 -24.32
N LEU A 278 -7.58 -18.02 -23.01
CA LEU A 278 -6.74 -18.68 -22.02
C LEU A 278 -6.73 -20.19 -22.19
N VAL A 279 -7.90 -20.80 -22.44
CA VAL A 279 -8.02 -22.26 -22.63
C VAL A 279 -7.25 -22.68 -23.89
N GLU A 280 -7.42 -21.95 -24.99
CA GLU A 280 -6.68 -22.19 -26.23
C GLU A 280 -5.16 -21.98 -26.04
N GLY A 281 -4.77 -20.92 -25.31
CA GLY A 281 -3.37 -20.65 -24.97
C GLY A 281 -2.73 -21.80 -24.20
N VAL A 282 -3.39 -22.29 -23.14
CA VAL A 282 -2.92 -23.45 -22.37
C VAL A 282 -2.83 -24.71 -23.25
N TYR A 283 -3.82 -24.97 -24.11
CA TYR A 283 -3.78 -26.08 -25.04
C TYR A 283 -2.56 -26.01 -25.96
N LYS A 284 -2.32 -24.86 -26.60
CA LYS A 284 -1.18 -24.63 -27.51
C LYS A 284 0.16 -24.84 -26.79
N MET A 285 0.33 -24.30 -25.59
CA MET A 285 1.57 -24.46 -24.83
C MET A 285 1.81 -25.91 -24.40
N LEU A 286 0.77 -26.63 -23.97
CA LEU A 286 0.89 -28.05 -23.64
C LEU A 286 1.27 -28.88 -24.88
N LYS A 287 0.68 -28.58 -26.04
CA LYS A 287 1.03 -29.23 -27.32
C LYS A 287 2.47 -28.93 -27.75
N SER A 288 2.95 -27.70 -27.60
CA SER A 288 4.35 -27.36 -27.92
C SER A 288 5.37 -28.05 -27.01
N LEU A 289 4.94 -28.54 -25.85
CA LEU A 289 5.74 -29.37 -24.94
C LEU A 289 5.56 -30.86 -25.18
N ASP A 290 4.90 -31.24 -26.29
CA ASP A 290 4.63 -32.62 -26.69
C ASP A 290 3.86 -33.41 -25.60
N LEU A 291 2.89 -32.71 -24.96
CA LEU A 291 1.95 -33.31 -24.03
C LEU A 291 0.63 -33.66 -24.73
N LYS A 292 0.16 -34.88 -24.53
CA LYS A 292 -1.10 -35.36 -25.10
C LYS A 292 -2.29 -34.79 -24.32
N CYS A 293 -2.78 -33.65 -24.77
CA CYS A 293 -3.97 -32.98 -24.22
C CYS A 293 -5.14 -32.92 -25.22
N TYR A 294 -6.34 -32.70 -24.69
CA TYR A 294 -7.60 -32.66 -25.41
C TYR A 294 -8.49 -31.52 -24.91
N PHE A 295 -9.30 -30.92 -25.80
CA PHE A 295 -10.36 -30.03 -25.37
C PHE A 295 -11.53 -30.79 -24.75
N GLY A 296 -12.16 -30.19 -23.75
CA GLY A 296 -13.46 -30.64 -23.25
C GLY A 296 -14.58 -30.40 -24.27
N ARG A 297 -15.73 -31.07 -24.08
CA ARG A 297 -16.90 -30.99 -24.98
C ARG A 297 -17.35 -29.56 -25.31
N GLN A 298 -17.17 -28.60 -24.41
CA GLN A 298 -17.57 -27.20 -24.62
C GLN A 298 -16.40 -26.25 -24.96
N GLY A 299 -15.18 -26.76 -25.14
CA GLY A 299 -13.99 -25.93 -25.39
C GLY A 299 -13.58 -25.02 -24.21
N LYS A 300 -14.18 -25.20 -23.02
CA LYS A 300 -13.88 -24.43 -21.80
C LYS A 300 -12.84 -25.08 -20.90
N ALA A 301 -12.34 -26.25 -21.30
CA ALA A 301 -11.39 -27.02 -20.52
C ALA A 301 -10.37 -27.72 -21.41
N VAL A 302 -9.16 -27.92 -20.86
CA VAL A 302 -8.11 -28.76 -21.43
C VAL A 302 -7.81 -29.90 -20.47
N TYR A 303 -7.80 -31.12 -20.97
CA TYR A 303 -7.58 -32.34 -20.20
C TYR A 303 -6.31 -33.06 -20.64
N ILE A 304 -5.60 -33.65 -19.68
CA ILE A 304 -4.62 -34.71 -19.88
C ILE A 304 -5.11 -35.92 -19.09
N TYR A 305 -5.41 -37.00 -19.82
CA TYR A 305 -5.93 -38.25 -19.25
C TYR A 305 -4.87 -39.36 -19.16
N ASP A 306 -3.83 -39.28 -19.99
CA ASP A 306 -2.77 -40.28 -20.02
C ASP A 306 -1.80 -40.03 -18.86
N PHE A 307 -1.68 -41.01 -17.96
CA PHE A 307 -0.88 -40.85 -16.75
C PHE A 307 0.61 -40.61 -17.04
N ASN A 308 1.18 -41.21 -18.09
CA ASN A 308 2.58 -40.97 -18.46
C ASN A 308 2.78 -39.50 -18.89
N HIS A 309 1.81 -38.93 -19.61
CA HIS A 309 1.84 -37.50 -19.95
C HIS A 309 1.57 -36.61 -18.74
N ILE A 310 0.78 -37.04 -17.74
CA ILE A 310 0.63 -36.32 -16.48
C ILE A 310 1.96 -36.32 -15.70
N GLN A 311 2.65 -37.46 -15.61
CA GLN A 311 3.98 -37.52 -14.99
C GLN A 311 4.99 -36.62 -15.72
N ARG A 312 4.97 -36.63 -17.06
CA ARG A 312 5.79 -35.74 -17.89
C ARG A 312 5.44 -34.26 -17.67
N TYR A 313 4.16 -33.92 -17.51
CA TYR A 313 3.73 -32.56 -17.11
C TYR A 313 4.38 -32.15 -15.79
N PHE A 314 4.29 -32.98 -14.75
CA PHE A 314 4.87 -32.65 -13.44
C PHE A 314 6.39 -32.59 -13.46
N SER A 315 7.06 -33.37 -14.32
CA SER A 315 8.50 -33.29 -14.52
C SER A 315 8.93 -32.02 -15.26
N LEU A 316 8.21 -31.60 -16.31
CA LEU A 316 8.57 -30.45 -17.13
C LEU A 316 8.13 -29.10 -16.55
N ILE A 317 6.93 -29.06 -15.97
CA ILE A 317 6.27 -27.83 -15.52
C ILE A 317 6.22 -27.80 -13.99
N GLY A 318 5.86 -28.91 -13.35
CA GLY A 318 5.66 -28.99 -11.91
C GLY A 318 4.39 -28.28 -11.42
N SER A 319 4.34 -28.02 -10.12
CA SER A 319 3.24 -27.37 -9.43
C SER A 319 3.77 -26.64 -8.21
N SER A 320 3.39 -25.38 -8.02
CA SER A 320 3.66 -24.60 -6.82
C SER A 320 2.54 -24.75 -5.78
N ASN A 321 1.41 -25.38 -6.14
CA ASN A 321 0.34 -25.72 -5.22
C ASN A 321 0.51 -27.14 -4.66
N PRO A 322 0.78 -27.32 -3.34
CA PRO A 322 0.98 -28.64 -2.75
C PRO A 322 -0.18 -29.61 -2.98
N LYS A 323 -1.42 -29.13 -3.04
CA LYS A 323 -2.61 -30.00 -3.23
C LYS A 323 -2.54 -30.86 -4.49
N ASN A 324 -1.91 -30.35 -5.55
CA ASN A 324 -1.78 -31.06 -6.81
C ASN A 324 -0.68 -32.13 -6.74
N LEU A 325 0.40 -31.85 -6.02
CA LEU A 325 1.49 -32.78 -5.76
C LEU A 325 1.01 -33.93 -4.86
N ASP A 326 0.30 -33.61 -3.78
CA ASP A 326 -0.25 -34.60 -2.85
C ASP A 326 -1.19 -35.58 -3.55
N LYS A 327 -2.03 -35.07 -4.47
CA LYS A 327 -2.93 -35.89 -5.29
C LYS A 327 -2.18 -36.82 -6.25
N LEU A 328 -1.10 -36.33 -6.88
CA LEU A 328 -0.25 -37.13 -7.75
C LEU A 328 0.45 -38.24 -6.97
N GLU A 329 1.03 -37.91 -5.81
CA GLU A 329 1.69 -38.87 -4.94
C GLU A 329 0.72 -39.94 -4.44
N HIS A 330 -0.47 -39.52 -3.99
CA HIS A 330 -1.51 -40.44 -3.55
C HIS A 330 -1.92 -41.41 -4.67
N TYR A 331 -2.11 -40.93 -5.90
CA TYR A 331 -2.42 -41.82 -7.03
C TYR A 331 -1.27 -42.78 -7.34
N SER A 332 -0.03 -42.29 -7.33
CA SER A 332 1.15 -43.09 -7.65
C SER A 332 1.31 -44.28 -6.70
N LYS A 333 1.01 -44.08 -5.41
CA LYS A 333 0.99 -45.15 -4.38
C LYS A 333 -0.14 -46.15 -4.59
N LEU A 334 -1.27 -45.73 -5.16
CA LEU A 334 -2.39 -46.64 -5.48
C LEU A 334 -2.15 -47.41 -6.78
N SER A 335 -1.56 -46.76 -7.80
CA SER A 335 -1.46 -47.30 -9.17
C SER A 335 -0.51 -48.48 -9.35
N THR A 336 0.39 -48.73 -8.39
CA THR A 336 1.13 -50.00 -8.29
C THR A 336 0.20 -51.21 -8.13
N HIS A 337 -1.08 -50.97 -7.82
CA HIS A 337 -2.16 -51.93 -7.87
C HIS A 337 -3.26 -51.35 -8.76
N ARG A 338 -3.41 -51.79 -10.03
CA ARG A 338 -4.68 -51.62 -10.74
C ARG A 338 -5.75 -52.36 -9.94
N LEU A 339 -6.38 -51.67 -9.00
CA LEU A 339 -7.42 -52.24 -8.15
C LEU A 339 -8.66 -52.38 -9.03
N ALA A 340 -8.84 -53.57 -9.57
CA ALA A 340 -10.17 -54.11 -9.81
C ALA A 340 -10.85 -54.21 -8.43
N ILE A 341 -11.53 -53.14 -8.02
CA ILE A 341 -12.41 -53.21 -6.85
C ILE A 341 -13.63 -54.01 -7.32
N ARG A 342 -13.77 -55.22 -6.78
CA ARG A 342 -14.95 -56.08 -6.98
C ARG A 342 -16.11 -55.60 -6.13
#